data_AF-A0A532TH23-F1
#
_entry.id   AF-A0A532TH23-F1
#
_cell.length_a   1.000
_cell.length_b   1.000
_cell.length_c   1.000
_cell.angle_alpha   90.00
_cell.angle_beta   90.00
_cell.angle_gamma   90.00
#
_symmetry.space_group_name_H-M   'P 1'
#
loop_
_entity.id
_entity.type
_entity.pdbx_description
1 polymer ?
#
loop_
_entity_poly.entity_id
_entity_poly.type
_entity_poly.pdbx_seq_one_letter_code
_entity_poly.pdbx_strand_id
1 'polypeptide(L)'
;MVKKGKYRLFSYLLENHLIYYKSLKLNNKLIAFALIEYSNFKSVEPILDALLRNRVIKYYSIQIEINEKREKILLLNFEDYQKENIIKAFNIVRQNLAEIEKPVKFLKEKILEKKFLTIFFQDINSSTSISKTTEVITISGENKLKSFDFFSIDLNSIKKRNSFIVNFINLVKNLGRRGFLIFNFQIENYDIKISAYFVDVYENIKNSLNYEDKINSFFHCNLIKRQYIKIHSIYSYFWRLGISNTYFFLSDFYELFFPQKDIYSQELFDTNNQIEKNLLSNKIEYLRLSTNLLLIENSYLFIILENFNSQYIHRILRDHYPKYFIYILILDELGYKKLLKMNSIKLIESIKVIHPEEIQKFNFQEFKRIIPLKDP
;
A
#
# COMPACT_ATOMS: atom_id res chain seq x y z
N MET A 1 -23.90 21.26 10.43
CA MET A 1 -23.71 21.28 11.90
C MET A 1 -23.48 19.87 12.42
N VAL A 2 -22.27 19.55 12.91
CA VAL A 2 -21.95 18.22 13.44
C VAL A 2 -22.28 18.18 14.93
N LYS A 3 -23.44 17.61 15.27
CA LYS A 3 -23.88 17.39 16.66
C LYS A 3 -23.06 16.24 17.30
N LYS A 4 -22.63 16.46 18.55
CA LYS A 4 -22.05 15.58 19.59
C LYS A 4 -21.83 14.10 19.23
N GLY A 5 -20.63 13.59 19.52
CA GLY A 5 -20.12 12.26 19.17
C GLY A 5 -21.10 11.10 19.42
N LYS A 6 -21.45 10.40 18.33
CA LYS A 6 -22.47 9.33 18.27
C LYS A 6 -22.00 7.98 18.87
N TYR A 7 -20.72 7.87 19.18
CA TYR A 7 -20.05 6.71 19.75
C TYR A 7 -18.97 7.24 20.70
N ARG A 8 -18.57 6.46 21.70
CA ARG A 8 -17.32 6.68 22.44
C ARG A 8 -16.27 5.74 21.83
N LEU A 9 -15.13 6.27 21.41
CA LEU A 9 -14.10 5.58 20.61
C LEU A 9 -13.66 4.26 21.24
N PHE A 10 -13.63 4.26 22.57
CA PHE A 10 -13.19 3.14 23.40
C PHE A 10 -14.34 2.47 24.17
N SER A 11 -15.59 2.66 23.75
CA SER A 11 -16.73 1.90 24.29
C SER A 11 -17.16 0.84 23.28
N TYR A 12 -16.47 -0.30 23.34
CA TYR A 12 -16.76 -1.49 22.55
C TYR A 12 -16.80 -2.73 23.43
N LEU A 13 -17.41 -3.78 22.91
CA LEU A 13 -17.43 -5.11 23.50
C LEU A 13 -16.66 -6.06 22.59
N LEU A 14 -15.72 -6.81 23.17
CA LEU A 14 -14.95 -7.82 22.47
C LEU A 14 -15.55 -9.20 22.75
N GLU A 15 -15.90 -9.93 21.71
CA GLU A 15 -16.37 -11.31 21.85
C GLU A 15 -15.76 -12.19 20.76
N ASN A 16 -14.94 -13.16 21.18
CA ASN A 16 -14.27 -14.09 20.29
C ASN A 16 -13.51 -13.36 19.15
N HIS A 17 -14.06 -13.40 17.93
CA HIS A 17 -13.46 -12.84 16.72
C HIS A 17 -14.07 -11.50 16.28
N LEU A 18 -14.93 -10.89 17.12
CA LEU A 18 -15.67 -9.69 16.79
C LEU A 18 -15.49 -8.58 17.83
N ILE A 19 -15.39 -7.34 17.34
CA ILE A 19 -15.48 -6.11 18.15
C ILE A 19 -16.81 -5.42 17.85
N TYR A 20 -17.65 -5.24 18.85
CA TYR A 20 -18.97 -4.64 18.74
C TYR A 20 -19.00 -3.19 19.24
N TYR A 21 -19.67 -2.33 18.48
CA TYR A 21 -20.05 -0.98 18.87
C TYR A 21 -21.57 -0.83 18.83
N LYS A 22 -22.15 -0.31 19.92
CA LYS A 22 -23.57 0.04 19.97
C LYS A 22 -23.77 1.51 19.59
N SER A 23 -24.68 1.78 18.66
CA SER A 23 -25.06 3.16 18.33
C SER A 23 -25.77 3.84 19.50
N LEU A 24 -25.43 5.09 19.82
CA LEU A 24 -26.12 5.89 20.84
C LEU A 24 -27.46 6.51 20.35
N LYS A 25 -27.88 6.25 19.10
CA LYS A 25 -29.13 6.77 18.52
C LYS A 25 -30.28 5.74 18.56
N LEU A 26 -31.51 6.25 18.48
CA LEU A 26 -32.80 5.53 18.36
C LEU A 26 -32.84 4.40 17.31
N ASN A 27 -31.93 4.36 16.34
CA ASN A 27 -31.91 3.30 15.31
C ASN A 27 -31.37 1.95 15.82
N ASN A 28 -30.85 1.83 17.04
CA ASN A 28 -30.46 0.56 17.70
C ASN A 28 -29.50 -0.38 16.95
N LYS A 29 -28.99 -0.02 15.77
CA LYS A 29 -28.08 -0.88 15.00
C LYS A 29 -26.78 -1.15 15.74
N LEU A 30 -26.39 -2.41 15.72
CA LEU A 30 -25.11 -2.94 16.16
C LEU A 30 -24.15 -2.92 14.97
N ILE A 31 -22.94 -2.46 15.23
CA ILE A 31 -21.83 -2.50 14.28
C ILE A 31 -20.81 -3.47 14.84
N ALA A 32 -20.32 -4.39 14.01
CA ALA A 32 -19.27 -5.30 14.40
C ALA A 32 -18.12 -5.32 13.39
N PHE A 33 -16.93 -5.61 13.90
CA PHE A 33 -15.71 -5.69 13.11
C PHE A 33 -15.00 -7.02 13.32
N ALA A 34 -14.54 -7.64 12.24
CA ALA A 34 -13.58 -8.74 12.27
C ALA A 34 -12.27 -8.31 11.60
N LEU A 35 -11.14 -8.80 12.09
CA LEU A 35 -9.84 -8.65 11.44
C LEU A 35 -9.30 -9.99 10.96
N ILE A 36 -8.70 -9.96 9.79
CA ILE A 36 -8.17 -11.12 9.11
C ILE A 36 -6.73 -10.85 8.68
N GLU A 37 -5.82 -11.75 9.06
CA GLU A 37 -4.49 -11.86 8.49
C GLU A 37 -4.57 -12.76 7.25
N TYR A 38 -4.04 -12.27 6.12
CA TYR A 38 -4.08 -12.99 4.85
C TYR A 38 -2.71 -12.95 4.16
N SER A 39 -2.35 -14.05 3.50
CA SER A 39 -1.10 -14.17 2.75
C SER A 39 -1.25 -13.76 1.28
N ASN A 40 -2.45 -13.94 0.70
CA ASN A 40 -2.72 -13.69 -0.71
C ASN A 40 -4.08 -13.01 -0.89
N PHE A 41 -4.08 -11.72 -1.27
CA PHE A 41 -5.34 -11.00 -1.52
C PHE A 41 -6.11 -11.59 -2.71
N LYS A 42 -5.39 -12.07 -3.74
CA LYS A 42 -5.99 -12.53 -4.99
C LYS A 42 -6.94 -13.72 -4.82
N SER A 43 -6.71 -14.57 -3.82
CA SER A 43 -7.60 -15.68 -3.51
C SER A 43 -8.80 -15.28 -2.65
N VAL A 44 -8.70 -14.17 -1.91
CA VAL A 44 -9.71 -13.73 -0.95
C VAL A 44 -10.71 -12.76 -1.58
N GLU A 45 -10.27 -11.90 -2.48
CA GLU A 45 -11.08 -10.82 -3.05
C GLU A 45 -12.37 -11.29 -3.75
N PRO A 46 -12.40 -12.32 -4.61
CA PRO A 46 -13.64 -12.68 -5.30
C PRO A 46 -14.74 -13.08 -4.32
N ILE A 47 -14.35 -13.69 -3.20
CA ILE A 47 -15.24 -14.09 -2.11
C ILE A 47 -15.74 -12.84 -1.38
N LEU A 48 -14.87 -11.88 -1.06
CA LEU A 48 -15.27 -10.63 -0.42
C LEU A 48 -16.18 -9.78 -1.29
N ASP A 49 -15.92 -9.72 -2.59
CA ASP A 49 -16.75 -9.01 -3.56
C ASP A 49 -18.13 -9.64 -3.66
N ALA A 50 -18.22 -10.97 -3.73
CA ALA A 50 -19.49 -11.68 -3.68
C ALA A 50 -20.24 -11.44 -2.37
N LEU A 51 -19.56 -11.51 -1.21
CA LEU A 51 -20.13 -11.24 0.11
C LEU A 51 -20.64 -9.80 0.23
N LEU A 52 -19.93 -8.84 -0.35
CA LEU A 52 -20.32 -7.43 -0.38
C LEU A 52 -21.56 -7.24 -1.28
N ARG A 53 -21.57 -7.82 -2.48
CA ARG A 53 -22.71 -7.81 -3.43
C ARG A 53 -23.97 -8.43 -2.84
N ASN A 54 -23.79 -9.51 -2.09
CA ASN A 54 -24.87 -10.19 -1.36
C ASN A 54 -25.22 -9.51 -0.03
N ARG A 55 -24.59 -8.38 0.31
CA ARG A 55 -24.80 -7.61 1.55
C ARG A 55 -24.58 -8.40 2.84
N VAL A 56 -23.78 -9.47 2.79
CA VAL A 56 -23.37 -10.23 3.98
C VAL A 56 -22.40 -9.40 4.84
N ILE A 57 -21.53 -8.65 4.18
CA ILE A 57 -20.70 -7.60 4.80
C ILE A 57 -21.16 -6.23 4.28
N LYS A 58 -21.01 -5.21 5.12
CA LYS A 58 -21.36 -3.83 4.76
C LYS A 58 -20.27 -3.16 3.93
N TYR A 59 -19.01 -3.40 4.32
CA TYR A 59 -17.81 -3.02 3.59
C TYR A 59 -16.63 -3.87 4.07
N TYR A 60 -15.55 -3.87 3.31
CA TYR A 60 -14.25 -4.35 3.77
C TYR A 60 -13.16 -3.31 3.51
N SER A 61 -12.07 -3.36 4.27
CA SER A 61 -10.92 -2.49 4.08
C SER A 61 -9.62 -3.28 4.13
N ILE A 62 -8.69 -2.94 3.24
CA ILE A 62 -7.31 -3.41 3.26
C ILE A 62 -6.48 -2.32 3.93
N GLN A 63 -5.77 -2.69 4.99
CA GLN A 63 -4.77 -1.85 5.63
C GLN A 63 -3.38 -2.42 5.37
N ILE A 64 -2.50 -1.59 4.81
CA ILE A 64 -1.09 -1.91 4.60
C ILE A 64 -0.27 -1.02 5.52
N GLU A 65 0.45 -1.65 6.45
CA GLU A 65 1.35 -0.94 7.35
C GLU A 65 2.69 -0.68 6.66
N ILE A 66 3.07 0.60 6.58
CA ILE A 66 4.34 1.03 5.97
C ILE A 66 5.45 0.94 7.02
N ASN A 67 5.74 -0.29 7.44
CA ASN A 67 6.88 -0.69 8.27
C ASN A 67 7.65 -1.84 7.58
N GLU A 68 8.81 -2.24 8.11
CA GLU A 68 9.68 -3.26 7.47
C GLU A 68 8.99 -4.60 7.22
N LYS A 69 8.01 -4.99 8.06
CA LYS A 69 7.36 -6.32 8.03
C LYS A 69 6.13 -6.44 7.11
N ARG A 70 5.75 -5.39 6.36
CA ARG A 70 4.63 -5.37 5.37
C ARG A 70 3.40 -6.17 5.83
N GLU A 71 2.94 -5.94 7.06
CA GLU A 71 1.74 -6.60 7.54
C GLU A 71 0.52 -6.07 6.80
N LYS A 72 -0.29 -6.99 6.27
CA LYS A 72 -1.54 -6.69 5.57
C LYS A 72 -2.69 -7.21 6.41
N ILE A 73 -3.59 -6.31 6.76
CA ILE A 73 -4.75 -6.62 7.58
C ILE A 73 -5.99 -6.33 6.74
N LEU A 74 -6.90 -7.29 6.70
CA LEU A 74 -8.23 -7.09 6.16
C LEU A 74 -9.21 -6.86 7.31
N LEU A 75 -9.96 -5.76 7.24
CA LEU A 75 -11.03 -5.43 8.18
C LEU A 75 -12.37 -5.66 7.48
N LEU A 76 -13.26 -6.40 8.15
CA LEU A 76 -14.63 -6.60 7.72
C LEU A 76 -15.58 -5.83 8.62
N ASN A 77 -16.59 -5.21 8.03
CA ASN A 77 -17.65 -4.54 8.77
C ASN A 77 -18.99 -5.26 8.58
N PHE A 78 -19.68 -5.47 9.68
CA PHE A 78 -21.03 -6.00 9.75
C PHE A 78 -21.93 -4.97 10.43
N GLU A 79 -23.17 -4.85 9.96
CA GLU A 79 -24.15 -3.92 10.51
C GLU A 79 -25.53 -4.59 10.49
N ASP A 80 -26.15 -4.76 11.65
CA ASP A 80 -27.52 -5.30 11.77
C ASP A 80 -28.21 -4.74 13.03
N TYR A 81 -29.52 -4.97 13.17
CA TYR A 81 -30.26 -4.66 14.38
C TYR A 81 -30.14 -5.76 15.44
N GLN A 82 -29.92 -7.01 15.02
CA GLN A 82 -29.81 -8.17 15.89
C GLN A 82 -28.40 -8.77 15.85
N LYS A 83 -27.86 -9.10 17.02
CA LYS A 83 -26.50 -9.65 17.16
C LYS A 83 -26.39 -11.02 16.49
N GLU A 84 -27.45 -11.82 16.54
CA GLU A 84 -27.52 -13.16 15.96
C GLU A 84 -27.33 -13.12 14.45
N ASN A 85 -27.86 -12.08 13.77
CA ASN A 85 -27.68 -11.89 12.34
C ASN A 85 -26.23 -11.53 11.99
N ILE A 86 -25.57 -10.71 12.81
CA ILE A 86 -24.13 -10.44 12.67
C ILE A 86 -23.33 -11.73 12.82
N ILE A 87 -23.64 -12.56 13.81
CA ILE A 87 -22.96 -13.85 14.02
C ILE A 87 -23.18 -14.79 12.84
N LYS A 88 -24.41 -14.89 12.31
CA LYS A 88 -24.72 -15.67 11.12
C LYS A 88 -23.92 -15.19 9.90
N ALA A 89 -23.94 -13.89 9.64
CA ALA A 89 -23.16 -13.29 8.55
C ALA A 89 -21.67 -13.58 8.71
N PHE A 90 -21.11 -13.39 9.91
CA PHE A 90 -19.73 -13.70 10.22
C PHE A 90 -19.38 -15.17 9.97
N ASN A 91 -20.25 -16.11 10.35
CA ASN A 91 -20.05 -17.53 10.11
C ASN A 91 -20.07 -17.89 8.62
N ILE A 92 -20.95 -17.27 7.83
CA ILE A 92 -20.95 -17.39 6.36
C ILE A 92 -19.60 -16.94 5.79
N VAL A 93 -19.09 -15.79 6.24
CA VAL A 93 -17.77 -15.32 5.81
C VAL A 93 -16.67 -16.31 6.19
N ARG A 94 -16.66 -16.80 7.43
CA ARG A 94 -15.68 -17.80 7.90
C ARG A 94 -15.70 -19.06 7.07
N GLN A 95 -16.88 -19.58 6.74
CA GLN A 95 -17.04 -20.78 5.95
C GLN A 95 -16.48 -20.57 4.54
N ASN A 96 -16.92 -19.51 3.85
CA ASN A 96 -16.44 -19.23 2.49
C ASN A 96 -14.93 -19.01 2.43
N LEU A 97 -14.33 -18.36 3.45
CA LEU A 97 -12.89 -18.15 3.49
C LEU A 97 -12.08 -19.36 3.95
N ALA A 98 -12.70 -20.34 4.62
CA ALA A 98 -12.05 -21.59 5.03
C ALA A 98 -11.84 -22.56 3.85
N GLU A 99 -12.60 -22.40 2.77
CA GLU A 99 -12.48 -23.21 1.55
C GLU A 99 -11.25 -22.85 0.69
N ILE A 100 -10.52 -21.80 1.05
CA ILE A 100 -9.32 -21.36 0.32
C ILE A 100 -8.11 -22.20 0.76
N GLU A 101 -7.34 -22.71 -0.21
CA GLU A 101 -6.13 -23.50 0.03
C GLU A 101 -5.08 -22.79 0.90
N LYS A 102 -4.99 -21.46 0.81
CA LYS A 102 -4.05 -20.65 1.58
C LYS A 102 -4.67 -20.21 2.91
N PRO A 103 -3.94 -20.32 4.03
CA PRO A 103 -4.48 -20.04 5.34
C PRO A 103 -4.88 -18.57 5.46
N VAL A 104 -6.15 -18.37 5.81
CA VAL A 104 -6.74 -17.11 6.25
C VAL A 104 -6.93 -17.21 7.76
N LYS A 105 -6.40 -16.25 8.52
CA LYS A 105 -6.46 -16.30 9.99
C LYS A 105 -7.31 -15.16 10.53
N PHE A 106 -8.45 -15.54 11.10
CA PHE A 106 -9.27 -14.61 11.86
C PHE A 106 -8.61 -14.31 13.21
N LEU A 107 -8.43 -13.04 13.51
CA LEU A 107 -7.93 -12.62 14.81
C LEU A 107 -9.01 -12.78 15.87
N LYS A 108 -8.59 -13.09 17.10
CA LYS A 108 -9.48 -13.26 18.24
C LYS A 108 -8.97 -12.52 19.48
N GLU A 109 -9.92 -12.14 20.33
CA GLU A 109 -9.71 -11.65 21.69
C GLU A 109 -8.64 -10.54 21.73
N LYS A 110 -7.71 -10.59 22.69
CA LYS A 110 -6.69 -9.55 22.91
C LYS A 110 -5.84 -9.28 21.67
N ILE A 111 -5.62 -10.29 20.81
CA ILE A 111 -4.85 -10.12 19.56
C ILE A 111 -5.66 -9.27 18.57
N LEU A 112 -6.96 -9.56 18.44
CA LEU A 112 -7.89 -8.77 17.62
C LEU A 112 -7.94 -7.33 18.11
N GLU A 113 -8.16 -7.12 19.40
CA GLU A 113 -8.21 -5.79 20.02
C GLU A 113 -6.92 -5.00 19.77
N LYS A 114 -5.76 -5.60 20.07
CA LYS A 114 -4.46 -4.99 19.85
C LYS A 114 -4.28 -4.56 18.39
N LYS A 115 -4.54 -5.45 17.43
CA LYS A 115 -4.39 -5.16 16.01
C LYS A 115 -5.40 -4.11 15.51
N PHE A 116 -6.62 -4.13 16.03
CA PHE A 116 -7.64 -3.14 15.70
C PHE A 116 -7.24 -1.73 16.15
N LEU A 117 -6.66 -1.61 17.35
CA LEU A 117 -6.22 -0.34 17.93
C LEU A 117 -4.84 0.14 17.44
N THR A 118 -4.03 -0.73 16.84
CA THR A 118 -2.64 -0.43 16.40
C THR A 118 -2.55 0.82 15.50
N ILE A 119 -3.63 1.12 14.77
CA ILE A 119 -3.75 2.31 13.91
C ILE A 119 -3.62 3.65 14.66
N PHE A 120 -3.80 3.63 15.98
CA PHE A 120 -3.53 4.73 16.90
C PHE A 120 -2.27 4.45 17.75
N PHE A 121 -2.28 3.38 18.57
CA PHE A 121 -1.12 2.93 19.38
C PHE A 121 -1.13 1.43 19.61
N GLN A 122 0.03 0.89 20.01
CA GLN A 122 0.11 -0.48 20.54
C GLN A 122 -0.43 -0.58 21.98
N ASP A 123 -0.39 0.52 22.76
CA ASP A 123 -0.76 0.55 24.18
C ASP A 123 -1.72 1.72 24.46
N ILE A 124 -3.01 1.55 24.13
CA ILE A 124 -4.06 2.52 24.46
C ILE A 124 -4.63 2.17 25.82
N ASN A 125 -4.65 3.14 26.74
CA ASN A 125 -5.23 3.02 28.07
C ASN A 125 -6.22 4.17 28.34
N SER A 126 -6.86 4.16 29.52
CA SER A 126 -7.87 5.14 29.94
C SER A 126 -7.38 6.59 30.01
N SER A 127 -6.06 6.83 30.03
CA SER A 127 -5.44 8.16 30.01
C SER A 127 -5.22 8.72 28.60
N THR A 128 -5.59 7.95 27.55
CA THR A 128 -5.43 8.39 26.15
C THR A 128 -6.37 9.56 25.84
N SER A 129 -5.78 10.69 25.44
CA SER A 129 -6.49 11.91 25.02
C SER A 129 -6.23 12.20 23.55
N ILE A 130 -7.26 12.69 22.85
CA ILE A 130 -7.16 13.10 21.45
C ILE A 130 -7.34 14.61 21.41
N SER A 131 -6.31 15.31 20.95
CA SER A 131 -6.31 16.75 20.75
C SER A 131 -6.07 17.09 19.29
N LYS A 132 -6.37 18.33 18.92
CA LYS A 132 -6.06 18.87 17.60
C LYS A 132 -5.20 20.11 17.77
N THR A 133 -4.04 20.11 17.16
CA THR A 133 -3.20 21.30 17.00
C THR A 133 -3.30 21.71 15.53
N THR A 134 -4.06 22.79 15.27
CA THR A 134 -4.33 23.44 13.96
C THR A 134 -4.76 22.51 12.81
N GLU A 135 -3.84 21.69 12.31
CA GLU A 135 -3.96 20.86 11.11
C GLU A 135 -3.74 19.37 11.36
N VAL A 136 -3.18 19.03 12.51
CA VAL A 136 -2.72 17.69 12.89
C VAL A 136 -3.61 17.13 13.98
N ILE A 137 -3.96 15.85 13.87
CA ILE A 137 -4.57 15.13 14.99
C ILE A 137 -3.44 14.59 15.86
N THR A 138 -3.46 14.97 17.13
CA THR A 138 -2.48 14.54 18.11
C THR A 138 -3.17 13.63 19.10
N ILE A 139 -2.60 12.46 19.32
CA ILE A 139 -3.09 11.54 20.35
C ILE A 139 -1.98 11.40 21.40
N SER A 140 -2.33 11.66 22.65
CA SER A 140 -1.45 11.63 23.80
C SER A 140 -1.85 10.47 24.70
N GLY A 141 -0.97 9.48 24.84
CA GLY A 141 -1.03 8.46 25.89
C GLY A 141 -0.08 8.80 27.04
N GLU A 142 -0.01 7.92 28.04
CA GLU A 142 0.71 8.14 29.31
C GLU A 142 2.16 8.65 29.16
N ASN A 143 2.87 8.34 28.07
CA ASN A 143 4.24 8.82 27.82
C ASN A 143 4.61 9.01 26.32
N LYS A 144 3.63 9.03 25.40
CA LYS A 144 3.92 9.12 23.95
C LYS A 144 2.93 10.03 23.25
N LEU A 145 3.47 10.95 22.45
CA LEU A 145 2.71 11.83 21.56
C LEU A 145 2.88 11.31 20.13
N LYS A 146 1.77 10.94 19.48
CA LYS A 146 1.76 10.67 18.04
C LYS A 146 0.89 11.68 17.33
N SER A 147 1.44 12.18 16.23
CA SER A 147 0.80 13.07 15.29
C SER A 147 0.40 12.28 14.06
N PHE A 148 -0.79 12.59 13.54
CA PHE A 148 -1.37 11.96 12.36
C PHE A 148 -1.68 13.02 11.31
N ASP A 149 -1.06 12.86 10.13
CA ASP A 149 -1.39 13.61 8.93
C ASP A 149 -2.15 12.71 7.96
N PHE A 150 -3.24 13.24 7.41
CA PHE A 150 -4.15 12.49 6.56
C PHE A 150 -4.07 12.98 5.13
N PHE A 151 -4.01 12.07 4.18
CA PHE A 151 -3.90 12.36 2.76
C PHE A 151 -4.90 11.52 1.97
N SER A 152 -5.78 12.17 1.21
CA SER A 152 -6.57 11.47 0.18
C SER A 152 -5.67 11.10 -0.99
N ILE A 153 -5.91 9.95 -1.60
CA ILE A 153 -5.19 9.51 -2.80
C ILE A 153 -6.14 9.61 -4.01
N ASP A 154 -5.72 10.33 -5.04
CA ASP A 154 -6.39 10.35 -6.33
C ASP A 154 -5.88 9.23 -7.23
N LEU A 155 -6.63 8.12 -7.30
CA LEU A 155 -6.25 6.98 -8.12
C LEU A 155 -6.33 7.29 -9.63
N ASN A 156 -7.14 8.26 -10.07
CA ASN A 156 -7.25 8.61 -11.49
C ASN A 156 -5.96 9.21 -12.04
N SER A 157 -5.15 9.84 -11.20
CA SER A 157 -3.86 10.43 -11.56
C SER A 157 -2.78 9.38 -11.88
N ILE A 158 -2.99 8.11 -11.50
CA ILE A 158 -2.01 7.04 -11.61
C ILE A 158 -2.07 6.40 -13.00
N LYS A 159 -1.05 6.67 -13.82
CA LYS A 159 -0.89 6.04 -15.14
C LYS A 159 -0.48 4.57 -15.06
N LYS A 160 0.37 4.20 -14.10
CA LYS A 160 0.91 2.84 -13.92
C LYS A 160 0.38 2.22 -12.63
N ARG A 161 -0.80 1.61 -12.72
CA ARG A 161 -1.56 1.11 -11.56
C ARG A 161 -0.84 -0.05 -10.86
N ASN A 162 -0.31 -0.99 -11.64
CA ASN A 162 0.21 -2.28 -11.15
C ASN A 162 1.40 -2.13 -10.17
N SER A 163 2.18 -1.05 -10.29
CA SER A 163 3.34 -0.77 -9.44
C SER A 163 3.09 0.31 -8.39
N PHE A 164 1.90 0.93 -8.39
CA PHE A 164 1.58 2.04 -7.50
C PHE A 164 1.82 1.74 -6.03
N ILE A 165 1.22 0.66 -5.52
CA ILE A 165 1.29 0.32 -4.08
C ILE A 165 2.74 0.11 -3.66
N VAL A 166 3.54 -0.58 -4.48
CA VAL A 166 4.96 -0.83 -4.20
C VAL A 166 5.74 0.47 -4.20
N ASN A 167 5.57 1.29 -5.24
CA ASN A 167 6.28 2.57 -5.39
C ASN A 167 5.94 3.54 -4.26
N PHE A 168 4.66 3.64 -3.91
CA PHE A 168 4.19 4.51 -2.84
C PHE A 168 4.82 4.11 -1.50
N ILE A 169 4.78 2.82 -1.17
CA ILE A 169 5.39 2.28 0.06
C ILE A 169 6.90 2.55 0.10
N ASN A 170 7.60 2.32 -1.01
CA ASN A 170 9.05 2.53 -1.09
C ASN A 170 9.42 4.00 -0.94
N LEU A 171 8.66 4.90 -1.57
CA LEU A 171 8.84 6.34 -1.43
C LEU A 171 8.62 6.81 0.01
N VAL A 172 7.52 6.41 0.64
CA VAL A 172 7.24 6.75 2.06
C VAL A 172 8.40 6.29 2.95
N LYS A 173 8.92 5.07 2.73
CA LYS A 173 10.07 4.54 3.46
C LYS A 173 11.35 5.34 3.22
N ASN A 174 11.64 5.71 1.97
CA ASN A 174 12.79 6.53 1.60
C ASN A 174 12.77 7.91 2.26
N LEU A 175 11.58 8.47 2.43
CA LEU A 175 11.36 9.72 3.15
C LEU A 175 11.47 9.57 4.68
N GLY A 176 11.81 8.38 5.18
CA GLY A 176 11.94 8.06 6.60
C GLY A 176 10.59 8.09 7.33
N ARG A 177 9.48 7.89 6.61
CA ARG A 177 8.12 7.97 7.15
C ARG A 177 7.52 6.60 7.41
N ARG A 178 6.49 6.60 8.25
CA ARG A 178 5.73 5.43 8.67
C ARG A 178 4.25 5.78 8.62
N GLY A 179 3.41 4.77 8.43
CA GLY A 179 1.99 5.05 8.38
C GLY A 179 1.17 3.89 7.84
N PHE A 180 -0.05 4.21 7.44
CA PHE A 180 -1.03 3.25 6.96
C PHE A 180 -1.57 3.69 5.60
N LEU A 181 -1.40 2.83 4.60
CA LEU A 181 -2.10 2.95 3.33
C LEU A 181 -3.38 2.11 3.41
N ILE A 182 -4.53 2.73 3.20
CA ILE A 182 -5.84 2.11 3.40
C ILE A 182 -6.67 2.20 2.12
N PHE A 183 -7.24 1.07 1.74
CA PHE A 183 -8.24 0.95 0.68
C PHE A 183 -9.53 0.42 1.29
N ASN A 184 -10.63 1.13 1.12
CA ASN A 184 -11.95 0.75 1.61
C ASN A 184 -12.88 0.47 0.43
N PHE A 185 -13.56 -0.68 0.48
CA PHE A 185 -14.40 -1.21 -0.58
C PHE A 185 -15.84 -1.31 -0.07
N GLN A 186 -16.74 -0.59 -0.73
CA GLN A 186 -18.16 -0.55 -0.36
C GLN A 186 -19.04 -0.61 -1.61
N ILE A 187 -20.26 -1.09 -1.48
CA ILE A 187 -21.22 -1.05 -2.58
C ILE A 187 -22.05 0.21 -2.58
N GLU A 188 -22.18 0.80 -3.76
CA GLU A 188 -23.13 1.86 -4.05
C GLU A 188 -23.63 1.67 -5.49
N ASN A 189 -24.95 1.64 -5.68
CA ASN A 189 -25.57 1.40 -6.99
C ASN A 189 -25.10 0.12 -7.70
N TYR A 190 -25.00 -0.99 -6.98
CA TYR A 190 -24.55 -2.32 -7.48
C TYR A 190 -23.08 -2.41 -7.89
N ASP A 191 -22.34 -1.31 -7.90
CA ASP A 191 -20.91 -1.28 -8.14
C ASP A 191 -20.10 -1.20 -6.84
N ILE A 192 -18.92 -1.82 -6.87
CA ILE A 192 -17.97 -1.75 -5.77
C ILE A 192 -17.13 -0.49 -5.97
N LYS A 193 -17.26 0.44 -5.01
CA LYS A 193 -16.47 1.66 -4.93
C LYS A 193 -15.31 1.49 -3.97
N ILE A 194 -14.16 2.02 -4.38
CA ILE A 194 -12.94 2.11 -3.60
C ILE A 194 -12.78 3.54 -3.11
N SER A 195 -12.45 3.72 -1.83
CA SER A 195 -11.79 4.94 -1.36
C SER A 195 -10.38 4.60 -0.90
N ALA A 196 -9.41 5.44 -1.26
CA ALA A 196 -8.00 5.24 -0.96
C ALA A 196 -7.43 6.44 -0.22
N TYR A 197 -6.67 6.19 0.83
CA TYR A 197 -6.01 7.24 1.59
C TYR A 197 -4.77 6.73 2.32
N PHE A 198 -3.89 7.68 2.64
CA PHE A 198 -2.68 7.45 3.41
C PHE A 198 -2.72 8.27 4.70
N VAL A 199 -2.23 7.67 5.78
CA VAL A 199 -2.05 8.37 7.06
C VAL A 199 -0.60 8.27 7.47
N ASP A 200 0.09 9.41 7.50
CA ASP A 200 1.46 9.54 8.02
C ASP A 200 1.41 9.61 9.55
N VAL A 201 2.34 8.92 10.21
CA VAL A 201 2.40 8.80 11.66
C VAL A 201 3.82 9.15 12.13
N TYR A 202 3.92 10.19 12.96
CA TYR A 202 5.21 10.68 13.47
C TYR A 202 5.12 11.14 14.92
N GLU A 203 6.23 11.08 15.65
CA GLU A 203 6.28 11.41 17.08
C GLU A 203 6.73 12.87 17.35
N ASN A 204 7.38 13.54 16.39
CA ASN A 204 7.86 14.92 16.54
C ASN A 204 7.39 15.82 15.38
N ILE A 205 6.70 16.91 15.71
CA ILE A 205 6.12 17.89 14.77
C ILE A 205 7.19 18.60 13.91
N LYS A 206 8.44 18.64 14.37
CA LYS A 206 9.56 19.34 13.69
C LYS A 206 9.86 18.84 12.26
N ASN A 207 9.27 17.72 11.85
CA ASN A 207 9.44 17.14 10.52
C ASN A 207 8.22 17.31 9.61
N SER A 208 7.34 18.31 9.75
CA SER A 208 6.34 18.60 8.71
C SER A 208 6.98 19.23 7.46
N LEU A 209 7.90 18.50 6.83
CA LEU A 209 8.40 18.80 5.50
C LEU A 209 7.25 18.72 4.51
N ASN A 210 7.42 19.39 3.38
CA ASN A 210 6.50 19.44 2.24
C ASN A 210 6.32 18.05 1.59
N TYR A 211 5.68 17.14 2.31
CA TYR A 211 5.60 15.72 2.01
C TYR A 211 4.67 15.45 0.82
N GLU A 212 3.58 16.21 0.75
CA GLU A 212 2.69 16.26 -0.40
C GLU A 212 3.47 16.57 -1.67
N ASP A 213 4.26 17.64 -1.68
CA ASP A 213 5.05 18.04 -2.84
C ASP A 213 6.09 16.99 -3.22
N LYS A 214 6.77 16.35 -2.25
CA LYS A 214 7.73 15.29 -2.56
C LYS A 214 7.08 14.08 -3.21
N ILE A 215 5.94 13.64 -2.70
CA ILE A 215 5.21 12.51 -3.31
C ILE A 215 4.69 12.88 -4.69
N ASN A 216 4.04 14.02 -4.82
CA ASN A 216 3.46 14.45 -6.08
C ASN A 216 4.55 14.70 -7.15
N SER A 217 5.71 15.25 -6.75
CA SER A 217 6.86 15.42 -7.63
C SER A 217 7.41 14.08 -8.11
N PHE A 218 7.58 13.12 -7.21
CA PHE A 218 8.09 11.79 -7.55
C PHE A 218 7.16 11.02 -8.52
N PHE A 219 5.84 11.13 -8.35
CA PHE A 219 4.88 10.51 -9.26
C PHE A 219 4.59 11.36 -10.51
N HIS A 220 5.11 12.58 -10.57
CA HIS A 220 4.83 13.59 -11.60
C HIS A 220 3.32 13.84 -11.81
N CYS A 221 2.54 13.80 -10.73
CA CYS A 221 1.11 14.08 -10.73
C CYS A 221 0.61 14.49 -9.35
N ASN A 222 -0.59 15.08 -9.28
CA ASN A 222 -1.26 15.41 -8.02
C ASN A 222 -1.89 14.16 -7.41
N LEU A 223 -1.04 13.25 -6.94
CA LEU A 223 -1.43 11.95 -6.42
C LEU A 223 -2.08 12.04 -5.04
N ILE A 224 -1.43 12.75 -4.12
CA ILE A 224 -1.92 12.92 -2.76
C ILE A 224 -2.30 14.36 -2.49
N LYS A 225 -3.31 14.52 -1.63
CA LYS A 225 -3.75 15.82 -1.14
C LYS A 225 -4.05 15.72 0.35
N ARG A 226 -3.48 16.62 1.15
CA ARG A 226 -3.71 16.67 2.59
C ARG A 226 -5.18 16.95 2.90
N GLN A 227 -5.71 16.25 3.89
CA GLN A 227 -7.09 16.33 4.34
C GLN A 227 -7.16 16.79 5.79
N TYR A 228 -7.87 17.88 6.03
CA TYR A 228 -8.10 18.41 7.37
C TYR A 228 -9.26 17.68 8.05
N ILE A 229 -8.95 16.60 8.76
CA ILE A 229 -9.95 15.80 9.46
C ILE A 229 -10.38 16.49 10.76
N LYS A 230 -11.69 16.57 11.00
CA LYS A 230 -12.25 17.02 12.28
C LYS A 230 -12.11 15.90 13.32
N ILE A 231 -11.88 16.21 14.60
CA ILE A 231 -11.70 15.20 15.67
C ILE A 231 -12.84 14.16 15.66
N HIS A 232 -14.09 14.59 15.46
CA HIS A 232 -15.23 13.66 15.42
C HIS A 232 -15.21 12.68 14.23
N SER A 233 -14.43 12.96 13.18
CA SER A 233 -14.26 12.11 12.00
C SER A 233 -13.12 11.10 12.19
N ILE A 234 -12.45 11.10 13.35
CA ILE A 234 -11.42 10.10 13.68
C ILE A 234 -12.00 8.68 13.73
N TYR A 235 -13.31 8.54 13.97
CA TYR A 235 -14.01 7.26 13.87
C TYR A 235 -13.97 6.69 12.45
N SER A 236 -13.99 7.54 11.42
CA SER A 236 -13.85 7.07 10.04
C SER A 236 -12.49 6.41 9.85
N TYR A 237 -11.42 7.06 10.28
CA TYR A 237 -10.08 6.48 10.26
C TYR A 237 -9.99 5.20 11.09
N PHE A 238 -10.53 5.23 12.31
CA PHE A 238 -10.55 4.07 13.20
C PHE A 238 -11.26 2.86 12.60
N TRP A 239 -12.40 3.07 11.93
CA TRP A 239 -13.16 2.00 11.30
C TRP A 239 -12.68 1.72 9.87
N ARG A 240 -11.57 2.34 9.44
CA ARG A 240 -10.99 2.23 8.10
C ARG A 240 -12.00 2.60 7.00
N LEU A 241 -12.87 3.55 7.29
CA LEU A 241 -13.75 4.21 6.33
C LEU A 241 -12.98 5.33 5.61
N GLY A 242 -13.52 5.76 4.47
CA GLY A 242 -12.98 6.91 3.74
C GLY A 242 -12.88 8.18 4.59
N ILE A 243 -11.79 8.92 4.41
CA ILE A 243 -11.54 10.23 5.04
C ILE A 243 -11.97 11.41 4.16
N SER A 244 -12.40 11.12 2.92
CA SER A 244 -12.89 12.07 1.92
C SER A 244 -14.06 11.45 1.17
N ASN A 245 -14.76 12.26 0.38
CA ASN A 245 -15.86 11.79 -0.48
C ASN A 245 -15.37 11.34 -1.86
N THR A 246 -14.06 11.12 -2.03
CA THR A 246 -13.49 10.65 -3.29
C THR A 246 -13.60 9.13 -3.36
N TYR A 247 -14.22 8.65 -4.44
CA TYR A 247 -14.44 7.24 -4.69
C TYR A 247 -14.12 6.88 -6.15
N PHE A 248 -13.76 5.63 -6.36
CA PHE A 248 -13.37 5.07 -7.65
C PHE A 248 -14.08 3.73 -7.88
N PHE A 249 -14.36 3.34 -9.11
CA PHE A 249 -14.94 2.02 -9.37
C PHE A 249 -13.86 0.93 -9.36
N LEU A 250 -14.13 -0.21 -8.71
CA LEU A 250 -13.18 -1.33 -8.65
C LEU A 250 -12.79 -1.84 -10.03
N SER A 251 -13.73 -1.85 -10.99
CA SER A 251 -13.49 -2.25 -12.38
C SER A 251 -12.31 -1.51 -13.00
N ASP A 252 -12.19 -0.21 -12.74
CA ASP A 252 -11.17 0.63 -13.33
C ASP A 252 -9.80 0.36 -12.67
N PHE A 253 -9.80 -0.10 -11.42
CA PHE A 253 -8.60 -0.20 -10.60
C PHE A 253 -8.22 -1.64 -10.24
N TYR A 254 -8.76 -2.61 -10.96
CA TYR A 254 -8.48 -4.03 -10.74
C TYR A 254 -6.97 -4.32 -10.75
N GLU A 255 -6.22 -3.72 -11.68
CA GLU A 255 -4.78 -3.95 -11.78
C GLU A 255 -3.95 -3.48 -10.55
N LEU A 256 -4.48 -2.57 -9.72
CA LEU A 256 -3.84 -2.17 -8.45
C LEU A 256 -3.69 -3.35 -7.49
N PHE A 257 -4.70 -4.21 -7.46
CA PHE A 257 -4.81 -5.34 -6.54
C PHE A 257 -4.40 -6.66 -7.20
N PHE A 258 -4.45 -6.68 -8.54
CA PHE A 258 -4.13 -7.82 -9.40
C PHE A 258 -3.11 -7.43 -10.47
N PRO A 259 -1.85 -7.13 -10.10
CA PRO A 259 -0.80 -7.06 -11.09
C PRO A 259 -0.78 -8.39 -11.84
N GLN A 260 -0.84 -8.35 -13.17
CA GLN A 260 -0.72 -9.55 -13.99
C GLN A 260 0.53 -10.30 -13.53
N LYS A 261 0.37 -11.59 -13.21
CA LYS A 261 1.50 -12.46 -12.92
C LYS A 261 2.30 -12.53 -14.22
N ASP A 262 3.42 -11.80 -14.35
CA ASP A 262 4.48 -12.50 -15.06
C ASP A 262 4.93 -13.61 -14.10
N ILE A 263 5.05 -14.81 -14.64
CA ILE A 263 5.51 -15.98 -13.89
C ILE A 263 7.01 -15.75 -13.68
N TYR A 264 7.38 -15.04 -12.62
CA TYR A 264 8.78 -14.88 -12.27
C TYR A 264 9.28 -16.16 -11.60
N SER A 265 10.51 -16.55 -11.90
CA SER A 265 11.21 -17.45 -11.00
C SER A 265 11.49 -16.78 -9.66
N GLN A 266 11.68 -17.62 -8.64
CA GLN A 266 12.09 -17.20 -7.30
C GLN A 266 13.38 -16.35 -7.35
N GLU A 267 14.30 -16.69 -8.26
CA GLU A 267 15.57 -16.00 -8.43
C GLU A 267 15.40 -14.54 -8.88
N LEU A 268 14.58 -14.30 -9.91
CA LEU A 268 14.28 -12.95 -10.38
C LEU A 268 13.62 -12.09 -9.30
N PHE A 269 12.74 -12.69 -8.49
CA PHE A 269 12.12 -12.02 -7.35
C PHE A 269 13.16 -11.65 -6.29
N ASP A 270 14.05 -12.57 -5.94
CA ASP A 270 15.07 -12.36 -4.91
C ASP A 270 16.11 -11.31 -5.34
N THR A 271 16.56 -11.34 -6.60
CA THR A 271 17.46 -10.30 -7.15
C THR A 271 16.80 -8.93 -7.16
N ASN A 272 15.54 -8.85 -7.59
CA ASN A 272 14.78 -7.60 -7.55
C ASN A 272 14.71 -7.03 -6.13
N ASN A 273 14.40 -7.88 -5.13
CA ASN A 273 14.36 -7.46 -3.73
C ASN A 273 15.73 -7.02 -3.22
N GLN A 274 16.81 -7.67 -3.63
CA GLN A 274 18.17 -7.29 -3.25
C GLN A 274 18.53 -5.91 -3.81
N ILE A 275 18.28 -5.67 -5.09
CA ILE A 275 18.51 -4.38 -5.75
C ILE A 275 17.71 -3.28 -5.04
N GLU A 276 16.42 -3.51 -4.80
CA GLU A 276 15.57 -2.55 -4.09
C GLU A 276 16.08 -2.25 -2.68
N LYS A 277 16.47 -3.29 -1.90
CA LYS A 277 17.06 -3.10 -0.57
C LYS A 277 18.33 -2.25 -0.63
N ASN A 278 19.18 -2.46 -1.62
CA ASN A 278 20.40 -1.67 -1.81
C ASN A 278 20.10 -0.22 -2.21
N LEU A 279 19.12 0.02 -3.10
CA LEU A 279 18.70 1.38 -3.44
C LEU A 279 18.14 2.12 -2.22
N LEU A 280 17.27 1.45 -1.45
CA LEU A 280 16.70 1.99 -0.21
C LEU A 280 17.78 2.29 0.85
N SER A 281 18.71 1.36 1.10
CA SER A 281 19.77 1.53 2.11
C SER A 281 20.71 2.68 1.78
N ASN A 282 20.92 2.93 0.48
CA ASN A 282 21.74 4.03 -0.01
C ASN A 282 20.96 5.36 -0.15
N LYS A 283 19.67 5.40 0.20
CA LYS A 283 18.78 6.57 0.02
C LYS A 283 18.77 7.05 -1.43
N ILE A 284 18.53 6.14 -2.35
CA ILE A 284 18.41 6.40 -3.78
C ILE A 284 16.93 6.33 -4.16
N GLU A 285 16.44 7.34 -4.87
CA GLU A 285 15.06 7.39 -5.34
C GLU A 285 14.87 6.47 -6.55
N TYR A 286 13.80 5.66 -6.53
CA TYR A 286 13.47 4.80 -7.66
C TYR A 286 11.98 4.52 -7.78
N LEU A 287 11.50 4.39 -9.02
CA LEU A 287 10.14 4.05 -9.41
C LEU A 287 10.14 2.72 -10.18
N ARG A 288 9.43 1.71 -9.67
CA ARG A 288 9.20 0.46 -10.41
C ARG A 288 8.21 0.71 -11.54
N LEU A 289 8.68 0.61 -12.78
CA LEU A 289 7.86 0.80 -13.98
C LEU A 289 7.14 -0.47 -14.40
N SER A 290 7.82 -1.60 -14.22
CA SER A 290 7.28 -2.95 -14.31
C SER A 290 8.11 -3.85 -13.40
N THR A 291 7.77 -5.13 -13.34
CA THR A 291 8.49 -6.14 -12.57
C THR A 291 9.96 -6.34 -12.95
N ASN A 292 10.32 -5.99 -14.18
CA ASN A 292 11.66 -6.13 -14.73
C ASN A 292 12.31 -4.78 -15.03
N LEU A 293 11.69 -3.67 -14.63
CA LEU A 293 12.12 -2.34 -15.02
C LEU A 293 11.98 -1.33 -13.87
N LEU A 294 13.10 -0.76 -13.47
CA LEU A 294 13.18 0.33 -12.49
C LEU A 294 13.63 1.60 -13.19
N LEU A 295 13.03 2.73 -12.84
CA LEU A 295 13.57 4.07 -13.10
C LEU A 295 14.24 4.56 -11.82
N ILE A 296 15.50 4.98 -11.88
CA ILE A 296 16.31 5.37 -10.72
C ILE A 296 16.79 6.81 -10.94
N GLU A 297 16.60 7.68 -9.93
CA GLU A 297 17.01 9.10 -9.92
C GLU A 297 16.61 9.87 -11.21
N ASN A 298 15.48 9.49 -11.80
CA ASN A 298 14.94 10.01 -13.07
C ASN A 298 15.89 9.98 -14.28
N SER A 299 17.03 9.33 -14.16
CA SER A 299 18.13 9.39 -15.14
C SER A 299 18.55 7.99 -15.60
N TYR A 300 18.25 6.96 -14.82
CA TYR A 300 18.68 5.60 -15.07
C TYR A 300 17.49 4.66 -15.24
N LEU A 301 17.50 3.82 -16.27
CA LEU A 301 16.59 2.69 -16.42
C LEU A 301 17.33 1.39 -16.15
N PHE A 302 16.91 0.65 -15.13
CA PHE A 302 17.51 -0.62 -14.76
C PHE A 302 16.58 -1.77 -15.17
N ILE A 303 17.02 -2.55 -16.14
CA ILE A 303 16.32 -3.71 -16.69
C ILE A 303 16.87 -4.98 -16.03
N ILE A 304 16.00 -5.82 -15.47
CA ILE A 304 16.35 -7.08 -14.84
C ILE A 304 15.55 -8.19 -15.50
N LEU A 305 16.23 -9.09 -16.20
CA LEU A 305 15.62 -10.21 -16.92
C LEU A 305 16.16 -11.53 -16.41
N GLU A 306 15.29 -12.52 -16.31
CA GLU A 306 15.72 -13.89 -16.04
C GLU A 306 16.47 -14.48 -17.24
N ASN A 307 15.82 -14.45 -18.42
CA ASN A 307 16.37 -14.96 -19.67
C ASN A 307 16.50 -13.84 -20.70
N PHE A 308 17.40 -14.04 -21.67
CA PHE A 308 17.56 -13.10 -22.78
C PHE A 308 16.28 -12.98 -23.63
N ASN A 309 15.76 -11.77 -23.74
CA ASN A 309 14.61 -11.43 -24.59
C ASN A 309 14.96 -10.22 -25.48
N SER A 310 15.39 -10.51 -26.71
CA SER A 310 15.83 -9.48 -27.66
C SER A 310 14.71 -8.49 -28.02
N GLN A 311 13.48 -8.97 -28.21
CA GLN A 311 12.34 -8.12 -28.57
C GLN A 311 12.01 -7.13 -27.46
N TYR A 312 12.00 -7.60 -26.20
CA TYR A 312 11.75 -6.75 -25.05
C TYR A 312 12.84 -5.70 -24.87
N ILE A 313 14.11 -6.11 -24.90
CA ILE A 313 15.25 -5.19 -24.78
C ILE A 313 15.21 -4.16 -25.90
N HIS A 314 15.03 -4.58 -27.15
CA HIS A 314 14.98 -3.67 -28.30
C HIS A 314 13.86 -2.64 -28.18
N ARG A 315 12.66 -3.06 -27.72
CA ARG A 315 11.54 -2.14 -27.46
C ARG A 315 11.91 -1.10 -26.40
N ILE A 316 12.47 -1.52 -25.27
CA ILE A 316 12.89 -0.59 -24.20
C ILE A 316 13.96 0.37 -24.70
N LEU A 317 14.99 -0.13 -25.39
CA LEU A 317 16.04 0.72 -25.95
C LEU A 317 15.45 1.74 -26.93
N ARG A 318 14.63 1.33 -27.89
CA ARG A 318 14.01 2.23 -28.87
C ARG A 318 13.18 3.34 -28.21
N ASP A 319 12.39 2.98 -27.20
CA ASP A 319 11.43 3.90 -26.60
C ASP A 319 12.08 4.85 -25.56
N HIS A 320 13.26 4.50 -25.03
CA HIS A 320 13.83 5.16 -23.85
C HIS A 320 15.31 5.56 -23.93
N TYR A 321 16.09 5.00 -24.86
CA TYR A 321 17.53 5.24 -24.98
C TYR A 321 17.95 6.73 -25.01
N PRO A 322 17.26 7.64 -25.71
CA PRO A 322 17.69 9.04 -25.75
C PRO A 322 17.54 9.77 -24.41
N LYS A 323 16.78 9.21 -23.47
CA LYS A 323 16.35 9.91 -22.24
C LYS A 323 17.04 9.39 -20.97
N TYR A 324 17.62 8.20 -21.02
CA TYR A 324 18.08 7.51 -19.81
C TYR A 324 19.36 6.73 -20.06
N PHE A 325 20.19 6.63 -19.03
CA PHE A 325 21.25 5.63 -18.92
C PHE A 325 20.64 4.27 -18.64
N ILE A 326 20.91 3.28 -19.47
CA ILE A 326 20.25 1.98 -19.42
C ILE A 326 21.20 0.93 -18.85
N TYR A 327 20.79 0.32 -17.75
CA TYR A 327 21.45 -0.81 -17.13
C TYR A 327 20.70 -2.08 -17.48
N ILE A 328 21.40 -3.11 -17.93
CA ILE A 328 20.78 -4.40 -18.29
C ILE A 328 21.46 -5.51 -17.50
N LEU A 329 20.67 -6.22 -16.71
CA LEU A 329 21.06 -7.43 -15.99
C LEU A 329 20.24 -8.60 -16.54
N ILE A 330 20.93 -9.65 -17.02
CA ILE A 330 20.32 -10.92 -17.42
C ILE A 330 20.86 -11.99 -16.48
N LEU A 331 20.00 -12.63 -15.69
CA LEU A 331 20.40 -13.59 -14.65
C LEU A 331 20.99 -14.88 -15.25
N ASP A 332 20.43 -15.36 -16.37
CA ASP A 332 20.99 -16.47 -17.13
C ASP A 332 22.31 -16.08 -17.84
N GLU A 333 23.36 -16.85 -17.54
CA GLU A 333 24.71 -16.72 -18.09
C GLU A 333 24.75 -16.85 -19.63
N LEU A 334 23.94 -17.76 -20.20
CA LEU A 334 23.87 -17.91 -21.66
C LEU A 334 23.25 -16.67 -22.31
N GLY A 335 22.23 -16.12 -21.68
CA GLY A 335 21.53 -14.91 -22.08
C GLY A 335 22.41 -13.67 -22.00
N TYR A 336 23.18 -13.52 -20.93
CA TYR A 336 24.21 -12.48 -20.81
C TYR A 336 25.21 -12.55 -21.98
N LYS A 337 25.76 -13.74 -22.27
CA LYS A 337 26.68 -13.95 -23.40
C LYS A 337 26.04 -13.63 -24.75
N LYS A 338 24.76 -13.95 -24.95
CA LYS A 338 24.02 -13.60 -26.17
C LYS A 338 23.87 -12.09 -26.32
N LEU A 339 23.54 -11.36 -25.25
CA LEU A 339 23.43 -9.90 -25.27
C LEU A 339 24.77 -9.24 -25.62
N LEU A 340 25.89 -9.71 -25.03
CA LEU A 340 27.22 -9.18 -25.32
C LEU A 340 27.69 -9.40 -26.77
N LYS A 341 27.15 -10.41 -27.46
CA LYS A 341 27.42 -10.69 -28.87
C LYS A 341 26.59 -9.82 -29.82
N MET A 342 25.63 -9.05 -29.33
CA MET A 342 24.94 -8.04 -30.14
C MET A 342 25.90 -6.87 -30.36
N ASN A 343 26.53 -6.83 -31.53
CA ASN A 343 27.62 -5.91 -31.90
C ASN A 343 27.34 -4.41 -31.64
N SER A 344 26.07 -4.00 -31.52
CA SER A 344 25.67 -2.61 -31.31
C SER A 344 25.62 -2.16 -29.85
N ILE A 345 25.42 -3.06 -28.88
CA ILE A 345 25.07 -2.64 -27.50
C ILE A 345 26.30 -2.19 -26.70
N LYS A 346 27.46 -2.82 -26.91
CA LYS A 346 28.71 -2.46 -26.23
C LYS A 346 29.30 -1.12 -26.67
N LEU A 347 28.91 -0.63 -27.85
CA LEU A 347 29.41 0.62 -28.43
C LEU A 347 28.64 1.85 -27.94
N ILE A 348 27.56 1.63 -27.21
CA ILE A 348 26.67 2.68 -26.75
C ILE A 348 27.06 3.08 -25.32
N GLU A 349 27.64 4.28 -25.15
CA GLU A 349 28.18 4.76 -23.86
C GLU A 349 27.14 4.78 -22.73
N SER A 350 25.87 5.06 -23.05
CA SER A 350 24.81 5.13 -22.04
C SER A 350 24.15 3.78 -21.74
N ILE A 351 24.65 2.65 -22.29
CA ILE A 351 24.19 1.31 -21.93
C ILE A 351 25.28 0.55 -21.18
N LYS A 352 24.96 0.08 -19.97
CA LYS A 352 25.83 -0.77 -19.16
C LYS A 352 25.19 -2.14 -18.95
N VAL A 353 25.86 -3.19 -19.41
CA VAL A 353 25.44 -4.58 -19.18
C VAL A 353 26.18 -5.10 -17.95
N ILE A 354 25.44 -5.49 -16.91
CA ILE A 354 26.00 -5.99 -15.65
C ILE A 354 26.01 -7.52 -15.68
N HIS A 355 27.13 -8.13 -15.27
CA HIS A 355 27.20 -9.58 -15.10
C HIS A 355 26.41 -10.01 -13.84
N PRO A 356 25.68 -11.14 -13.84
CA PRO A 356 24.95 -11.64 -12.67
C PRO A 356 25.75 -11.60 -11.36
N GLU A 357 26.99 -12.08 -11.39
CA GLU A 357 27.88 -12.13 -10.23
C GLU A 357 28.33 -10.74 -9.73
N GLU A 358 28.35 -9.73 -10.60
CA GLU A 358 28.78 -8.37 -10.25
C GLU A 358 27.74 -7.62 -9.41
N ILE A 359 26.48 -8.05 -9.43
CA ILE A 359 25.39 -7.33 -8.75
C ILE A 359 25.62 -7.24 -7.23
N GLN A 360 26.25 -8.27 -6.64
CA GLN A 360 26.53 -8.32 -5.21
C GLN A 360 27.57 -7.28 -4.79
N LYS A 361 28.48 -6.91 -5.71
CA LYS A 361 29.58 -5.96 -5.49
C LYS A 361 29.30 -4.60 -6.13
N PHE A 362 28.12 -4.43 -6.73
CA PHE A 362 27.77 -3.23 -7.47
C PHE A 362 27.70 -2.00 -6.54
N ASN A 363 28.38 -0.92 -6.92
CA ASN A 363 28.37 0.32 -6.16
C ASN A 363 27.14 1.15 -6.51
N PHE A 364 26.04 0.94 -5.80
CA PHE A 364 24.78 1.66 -6.02
C PHE A 364 24.88 3.18 -5.86
N GLN A 365 25.89 3.71 -5.17
CA GLN A 365 26.10 5.17 -5.07
C GLN A 365 26.41 5.82 -6.43
N GLU A 366 26.76 5.05 -7.47
CA GLU A 366 26.94 5.60 -8.81
C GLU A 366 25.67 6.27 -9.36
N PHE A 367 24.48 5.83 -8.95
CA PHE A 367 23.22 6.44 -9.37
C PHE A 367 22.99 7.86 -8.87
N LYS A 368 23.71 8.30 -7.82
CA LYS A 368 23.63 9.69 -7.35
C LYS A 368 24.48 10.66 -8.16
N ARG A 369 25.34 10.15 -9.04
CA ARG A 369 26.16 11.00 -9.89
C ARG A 369 25.26 11.52 -11.01
N ILE A 370 25.13 12.84 -11.11
CA ILE A 370 24.52 13.47 -12.28
C ILE A 370 25.50 13.27 -13.43
N ILE A 371 25.17 12.36 -14.34
CA ILE A 371 25.90 12.21 -15.59
C ILE A 371 25.09 13.00 -16.63
N PRO A 372 25.62 14.11 -17.17
CA PRO A 372 24.95 14.79 -18.26
C PRO A 372 24.88 13.82 -19.45
N LEU A 373 23.67 13.52 -19.93
CA LEU A 373 23.50 12.91 -21.24
C LEU A 373 24.02 13.93 -22.25
N LYS A 374 24.98 13.52 -23.09
CA LYS A 374 25.34 14.33 -24.26
C LYS A 374 24.09 14.41 -25.13
N ASP A 375 23.63 15.63 -25.41
CA ASP A 375 22.55 15.84 -26.39
C ASP A 375 22.93 15.15 -27.71
N PRO A 376 21.98 14.49 -28.39
CA PRO A 376 22.21 13.73 -29.61
C PRO A 376 22.79 14.58 -30.76
#